data_AF-A0A2P8ICQ2-F1
#
_entry.id   AF-A0A2P8ICQ2-F1
#
_cell.length_a   1.000
_cell.length_b   1.000
_cell.length_c   1.000
_cell.angle_alpha   90.00
_cell.angle_beta   90.00
_cell.angle_gamma   90.00
#
_symmetry.space_group_name_H-M   'P 1'
#
loop_
_entity.id
_entity.type
_entity.pdbx_description
1 polymer ?
#
loop_
_entity_poly.entity_id
_entity_poly.type
_entity_poly.pdbx_seq_one_letter_code
_entity_poly.pdbx_strand_id
1 'polypeptide(L)'
;MPVHVAVPASPVESVGSTGLWLTSIAVLVVLLVADFVVTRRPHEVSMREAAGWSVFYLALPVVFGAWLWHAFGTDRALEFMTGFLVEKSLSVDNLFVFMLLLAAFA
;
A
#
# COMPACT_ATOMS: atom_id res chain seq x y z
N MET A 1 13.75 14.05 47.84
CA MET A 1 13.09 14.72 46.70
C MET A 1 13.86 14.32 45.44
N PRO A 2 13.37 13.41 44.58
CA PRO A 2 14.08 13.04 43.36
C PRO A 2 14.06 14.21 42.36
N VAL A 3 15.24 14.57 41.84
CA VAL A 3 15.40 15.61 40.82
C VAL A 3 15.02 15.00 39.46
N HIS A 4 13.90 15.43 38.89
CA HIS A 4 13.56 15.11 37.51
C HIS A 4 14.54 15.86 36.59
N VAL A 5 15.54 15.15 36.08
CA VAL A 5 16.38 15.64 34.98
C VAL A 5 15.47 15.74 33.76
N ALA A 6 15.11 16.97 33.37
CA ALA A 6 14.38 17.21 32.13
C ALA A 6 15.28 16.80 30.96
N VAL A 7 14.96 15.66 30.34
CA VAL A 7 15.59 15.25 29.08
C VAL A 7 15.14 16.27 28.03
N PRO A 8 16.04 17.07 27.43
CA PRO A 8 15.64 17.97 26.36
C PRO A 8 15.10 17.14 25.20
N ALA A 9 13.88 17.45 24.75
CA ALA A 9 13.32 16.81 23.57
C ALA A 9 14.23 17.11 22.37
N SER A 10 14.75 16.07 21.72
CA SER A 10 15.50 16.21 20.47
C SER A 10 14.60 16.85 19.41
N PRO A 11 15.07 17.85 18.64
CA PRO A 11 14.29 18.43 17.56
C PRO A 11 13.89 17.31 16.59
N VAL A 12 12.58 17.15 16.37
CA VAL A 12 12.07 16.15 15.43
C VAL A 12 12.34 16.67 14.04
N GLU A 13 13.35 16.13 13.37
CA GLU A 13 13.66 16.50 11.99
C GLU A 13 12.56 15.95 11.07
N SER A 14 11.81 16.86 10.44
CA SER A 14 10.70 16.47 9.57
C SER A 14 11.24 15.92 8.25
N VAL A 15 11.06 14.62 8.03
CA VAL A 15 11.30 13.98 6.72
C VAL A 15 10.38 14.58 5.65
N GLY A 16 9.17 15.01 6.03
CA GLY A 16 8.21 15.63 5.14
C GLY A 16 8.53 17.10 4.89
N SER A 17 8.86 17.44 3.64
CA SER A 17 8.94 18.82 3.17
C SER A 17 7.72 19.15 2.30
N THR A 18 7.36 20.43 2.20
CA THR A 18 6.29 20.88 1.29
C THR A 18 6.53 20.40 -0.14
N GLY A 19 7.79 20.36 -0.60
CA GLY A 19 8.16 19.84 -1.91
C GLY A 19 7.90 18.33 -2.08
N LEU A 20 8.19 17.52 -1.06
CA LEU A 20 7.89 16.08 -1.09
C LEU A 20 6.38 15.84 -1.14
N TRP A 21 5.60 16.57 -0.35
CA TRP A 21 4.14 16.49 -0.37
C TRP A 21 3.57 16.85 -1.75
N LEU A 22 4.01 17.97 -2.33
CA LEU A 22 3.59 18.39 -3.67
C LEU A 22 3.96 17.35 -4.73
N THR A 23 5.15 16.78 -4.64
CA THR A 23 5.61 15.74 -5.57
C THR A 23 4.76 14.47 -5.46
N SER A 24 4.50 13.99 -4.25
CA SER A 24 3.65 12.81 -4.04
C SER A 24 2.23 13.02 -4.55
N ILE A 25 1.63 14.20 -4.28
CA ILE A 25 0.30 14.55 -4.79
C ILE A 25 0.31 14.60 -6.32
N ALA A 26 1.31 15.25 -6.92
CA ALA A 26 1.43 15.32 -8.37
C ALA A 26 1.54 13.92 -9.00
N VAL A 27 2.38 13.05 -8.43
CA VAL A 27 2.52 11.66 -8.88
C VAL A 27 1.19 10.91 -8.77
N LEU A 28 0.49 11.03 -7.64
CA LEU A 28 -0.82 10.41 -7.44
C LEU A 28 -1.83 10.87 -8.51
N VAL A 29 -1.92 12.17 -8.77
CA VAL A 29 -2.81 12.72 -9.80
C VAL A 29 -2.45 12.20 -11.19
N VAL A 30 -1.16 12.15 -11.52
CA VAL A 30 -0.69 11.60 -12.81
C VAL A 30 -1.09 10.13 -12.96
N LEU A 31 -0.88 9.31 -11.93
CA LEU A 31 -1.25 7.90 -11.95
C LEU A 31 -2.77 7.72 -12.12
N LEU A 32 -3.58 8.55 -11.45
CA LEU A 32 -5.04 8.49 -11.55
C LEU A 32 -5.53 8.92 -12.94
N VAL A 33 -4.94 9.96 -13.52
CA VAL A 33 -5.24 10.39 -14.90
C VAL A 33 -4.83 9.30 -15.89
N ALA A 34 -3.63 8.73 -15.73
CA ALA A 34 -3.14 7.65 -16.59
C ALA A 34 -4.07 6.43 -16.52
N ASP A 35 -4.45 6.00 -15.31
CA ASP A 35 -5.37 4.88 -15.10
C ASP A 35 -6.71 5.14 -15.81
N PHE A 36 -7.30 6.33 -15.63
CA PHE A 36 -8.55 6.71 -16.28
C PHE A 36 -8.44 6.77 -17.80
N VAL A 37 -7.27 7.12 -18.36
CA VAL A 37 -7.03 7.14 -19.81
C VAL A 37 -6.89 5.73 -20.38
N VAL A 38 -6.23 4.84 -19.65
CA VAL A 38 -5.98 3.45 -20.07
C VAL A 38 -7.24 2.59 -19.98
N THR A 39 -8.06 2.79 -18.95
CA THR A 39 -9.27 1.97 -18.68
C THR A 39 -10.54 2.44 -19.40
N ARG A 40 -10.45 3.40 -20.35
CA ARG A 40 -11.60 3.97 -21.08
C ARG A 40 -12.42 2.98 -21.91
N ARG A 41 -11.94 1.75 -22.11
CA ARG A 41 -12.60 0.70 -22.90
C ARG A 41 -13.05 -0.42 -21.96
N PRO A 42 -14.31 -0.39 -21.47
CA PRO A 42 -14.81 -1.44 -20.60
C PRO A 42 -14.82 -2.76 -21.37
N HIS A 43 -14.16 -3.76 -20.80
CA HIS A 43 -14.29 -5.16 -21.20
C HIS A 43 -14.95 -5.90 -20.04
N GLU A 44 -15.86 -6.82 -20.33
CA GLU A 44 -16.48 -7.65 -19.30
C GLU A 44 -15.45 -8.65 -18.78
N VAL A 45 -14.94 -8.39 -17.57
CA VAL A 45 -13.98 -9.29 -16.92
C VAL A 45 -14.75 -10.46 -16.30
N SER A 46 -14.46 -11.67 -16.75
CA SER A 46 -15.05 -12.88 -16.15
C SER A 46 -14.52 -13.11 -14.73
N MET A 47 -15.29 -13.77 -13.87
CA MET A 47 -14.86 -14.05 -12.48
C MET A 47 -13.55 -14.86 -12.41
N ARG A 48 -13.33 -15.77 -13.37
CA ARG A 48 -12.08 -16.56 -13.46
C ARG A 48 -10.88 -15.69 -13.81
N GLU A 49 -11.07 -14.72 -14.71
CA GLU A 49 -10.03 -13.78 -15.10
C GLU A 49 -9.67 -12.84 -13.94
N ALA A 50 -10.67 -12.27 -13.26
CA ALA A 50 -10.46 -11.43 -12.08
C ALA A 50 -9.72 -12.15 -10.95
N ALA A 51 -10.09 -13.41 -10.67
CA ALA A 51 -9.38 -14.24 -9.69
C ALA A 51 -7.94 -14.53 -10.14
N GLY A 52 -7.71 -14.81 -11.43
CA GLY A 52 -6.39 -15.02 -12.00
C GLY A 52 -5.48 -13.80 -11.83
N TRP A 53 -5.98 -12.61 -12.18
CA TRP A 53 -5.27 -11.35 -11.97
C TRP A 53 -4.99 -11.09 -10.49
N SER A 54 -5.95 -11.38 -9.61
CA SER A 54 -5.78 -11.21 -8.15
C SER A 54 -4.64 -12.08 -7.61
N VAL A 55 -4.60 -13.36 -8.00
CA VAL A 55 -3.52 -14.29 -7.59
C VAL A 55 -2.18 -13.83 -8.17
N PHE A 56 -2.15 -13.40 -9.43
CA PHE A 56 -0.93 -12.90 -10.07
C PHE A 56 -0.32 -11.71 -9.31
N TYR A 57 -1.12 -10.69 -9.00
CA TYR A 57 -0.65 -9.53 -8.26
C TYR A 57 -0.31 -9.81 -6.80
N LEU A 58 -0.90 -10.86 -6.19
CA LEU A 58 -0.55 -11.32 -4.85
C LEU A 58 0.78 -12.10 -4.85
N ALA A 59 1.04 -12.86 -5.90
CA ALA A 59 2.25 -13.68 -6.02
C ALA A 59 3.52 -12.85 -6.23
N LEU A 60 3.46 -11.74 -6.95
CA LEU A 60 4.61 -10.88 -7.25
C LEU A 60 5.35 -10.40 -5.97
N PRO A 61 4.68 -9.76 -4.99
CA PRO A 61 5.29 -9.40 -3.70
C PRO A 61 5.82 -10.60 -2.91
N VAL A 62 5.14 -11.74 -2.97
CA VAL A 62 5.56 -12.96 -2.26
C VAL A 62 6.87 -13.49 -2.84
N VAL A 63 6.96 -13.59 -4.16
CA VAL A 63 8.19 -13.99 -4.86
C VAL A 63 9.32 -13.00 -4.57
N PHE A 64 9.02 -11.70 -4.59
CA PHE A 64 10.00 -10.68 -4.24
C PHE A 64 10.46 -10.78 -2.78
N GLY A 65 9.56 -11.03 -1.84
CA GLY A 65 9.89 -11.24 -0.43
C GLY A 65 10.75 -12.49 -0.21
N ALA A 66 10.49 -13.58 -0.95
CA ALA A 66 11.33 -14.77 -0.92
C ALA A 66 12.74 -14.50 -1.49
N TRP A 67 12.83 -13.73 -2.57
CA TRP A 67 14.11 -13.27 -3.09
C TRP A 67 14.84 -12.36 -2.09
N LEU A 68 14.12 -11.44 -1.44
CA LEU A 68 14.67 -10.54 -0.43
C LEU A 68 15.22 -11.33 0.76
N TRP A 69 14.54 -12.40 1.17
CA TRP A 69 15.01 -13.30 2.22
C TRP A 69 16.31 -13.98 1.84
N HIS A 70 16.42 -14.49 0.62
CA HIS A 70 17.64 -15.12 0.12
C HIS A 70 18.81 -14.12 -0.01
N ALA A 71 18.55 -12.89 -0.47
CA ALA A 71 19.59 -11.92 -0.76
C ALA A 71 20.02 -11.04 0.43
N PHE A 72 19.09 -10.72 1.34
CA PHE A 72 19.30 -9.73 2.42
C PHE A 72 18.97 -10.28 3.82
N GLY A 73 18.58 -11.55 3.94
CA GLY A 73 18.29 -12.20 5.21
C GLY A 73 16.88 -11.93 5.74
N THR A 74 16.62 -12.48 6.92
CA THR A 74 15.26 -12.57 7.50
C THR A 74 14.69 -11.21 7.90
N ASP A 75 15.48 -10.32 8.49
CA ASP A 75 14.96 -9.06 9.05
C ASP A 75 14.33 -8.17 7.96
N ARG A 76 15.05 -7.94 6.85
CA ARG A 76 14.56 -7.14 5.72
C ARG A 76 13.37 -7.79 5.02
N ALA A 77 13.38 -9.12 4.89
CA ALA A 77 12.25 -9.87 4.34
C ALA A 77 10.99 -9.73 5.20
N LEU A 78 11.14 -9.79 6.52
CA LEU A 78 10.03 -9.62 7.45
C LEU A 78 9.51 -8.18 7.47
N GLU A 79 10.38 -7.17 7.45
CA GLU A 79 9.98 -5.76 7.33
C GLU A 79 9.13 -5.54 6.06
N PHE A 80 9.61 -6.02 4.92
CA PHE A 80 8.89 -5.93 3.64
C PHE A 80 7.55 -6.68 3.68
N MET A 81 7.55 -7.94 4.14
CA MET A 81 6.34 -8.78 4.15
C MET A 81 5.29 -8.23 5.12
N THR A 82 5.73 -7.72 6.27
CA THR A 82 4.85 -7.11 7.27
C THR A 82 4.23 -5.83 6.70
N GLY A 83 5.04 -4.96 6.09
CA GLY A 83 4.53 -3.76 5.42
C GLY A 83 3.51 -4.10 4.33
N PHE A 84 3.86 -5.05 3.46
CA PHE A 84 2.97 -5.51 2.39
C PHE A 84 1.63 -6.05 2.91
N LEU A 85 1.65 -6.92 3.93
CA LEU A 85 0.44 -7.49 4.50
C LEU A 85 -0.43 -6.43 5.20
N VAL A 86 0.18 -5.49 5.91
CA VAL A 86 -0.52 -4.39 6.57
C VAL A 86 -1.18 -3.47 5.52
N GLU A 87 -0.46 -3.08 4.48
CA GLU A 87 -1.04 -2.26 3.41
C GLU A 87 -2.19 -2.99 2.68
N LYS A 88 -2.02 -4.29 2.42
CA LYS A 88 -3.07 -5.10 1.80
C LYS A 88 -4.30 -5.28 2.69
N SER A 89 -4.14 -5.52 3.98
CA SER A 89 -5.28 -5.66 4.89
C SER A 89 -6.10 -4.37 4.98
N LEU A 90 -5.44 -3.20 5.01
CA LEU A 90 -6.11 -1.90 4.95
C LEU A 90 -6.89 -1.69 3.65
N SER A 91 -6.37 -2.15 2.51
CA SER A 91 -7.09 -2.07 1.23
C SER A 91 -8.31 -3.01 1.17
N VAL A 92 -8.21 -4.21 1.75
CA VAL A 92 -9.29 -5.21 1.79
C VAL A 92 -10.41 -4.80 2.74
N ASP A 93 -10.07 -4.20 3.88
CA ASP A 93 -11.06 -3.63 4.82
C ASP A 93 -11.95 -2.60 4.12
N ASN A 94 -11.34 -1.68 3.37
CA ASN A 94 -12.06 -0.70 2.57
C ASN A 94 -12.95 -1.34 1.50
N LEU A 95 -12.44 -2.33 0.75
CA LEU A 95 -13.21 -3.04 -0.28
C LEU A 95 -14.43 -3.77 0.30
N PHE A 96 -14.28 -4.40 1.47
CA PHE A 96 -15.36 -5.12 2.13
C PHE A 96 -16.53 -4.18 2.48
N VAL A 97 -16.22 -3.02 3.07
CA VAL A 97 -17.22 -2.00 3.37
C VAL A 97 -17.97 -1.57 2.10
N PHE A 98 -17.25 -1.28 1.01
CA PHE A 98 -17.90 -0.89 -0.26
C PHE A 98 -18.81 -1.99 -0.82
N MET A 99 -18.39 -3.26 -0.77
CA MET A 99 -19.21 -4.37 -1.25
C MET A 99 -20.51 -4.51 -0.46
N LEU A 100 -20.47 -4.39 0.87
CA LEU A 100 -21.67 -4.41 1.72
C LEU A 100 -22.59 -3.23 1.41
N LEU A 101 -22.02 -2.04 1.21
CA LEU A 101 -22.75 -0.82 0.91
C LEU A 101 -23.49 -0.94 -0.44
N LEU A 102 -22.81 -1.38 -1.49
CA LEU A 102 -23.42 -1.60 -2.80
C LEU A 102 -24.50 -2.70 -2.75
N ALA A 103 -24.26 -3.79 -2.02
CA ALA A 103 -25.24 -4.88 -1.88
C ALA A 103 -26.49 -4.46 -1.10
N ALA A 104 -26.38 -3.52 -0.16
CA ALA A 104 -27.53 -3.03 0.60
C ALA A 104 -28.48 -2.14 -0.23
N PHE A 105 -28.00 -1.58 -1.34
CA PHE A 105 -28.76 -0.68 -2.23
C PHE A 105 -29.01 -1.23 -3.65
N ALA A 106 -28.56 -2.46 -3.92
CA ALA A 106 -28.78 -3.19 -5.18
C ALA A 106 -30.05 -4.03 -5.13
#